data_AF-A0A1B6MK28-F1
#
_entry.id   AF-A0A1B6MK28-F1
#
_cell.length_a   1.000
_cell.length_b   1.000
_cell.length_c   1.000
_cell.angle_alpha   90.00
_cell.angle_beta   90.00
_cell.angle_gamma   90.00
#
_symmetry.space_group_name_H-M   'P 1'
#
loop_
_entity.id
_entity.type
_entity.pdbx_description
1 polymer ?
#
loop_
_entity_poly.entity_id
_entity_poly.type
_entity_poly.pdbx_seq_one_letter_code
_entity_poly.pdbx_strand_id
1 'polypeptide(L)'
;MWTKALDLLMDKLRVSGADFSQVAALSGTAQQHGSVYWQSGAEETLKTLEPDNFLHTQLASAFSVKSSPVWMDSSTTQQCRQLEEAVGGPEKLAEITGSRAYERFSGAQ
;
A
#
# COMPACT_ATOMS: atom_id res chain seq x y z
N MET A 1 -2.98 -10.55 1.86
CA MET A 1 -2.11 -10.92 3.01
C MET A 1 -2.12 -9.86 4.10
N TRP A 2 -1.74 -8.61 3.82
CA TRP A 2 -1.63 -7.54 4.83
C TRP A 2 -2.93 -7.30 5.63
N THR A 3 -4.09 -7.28 4.98
CA THR A 3 -5.39 -7.16 5.66
C THR A 3 -5.65 -8.25 6.69
N LYS A 4 -5.35 -9.51 6.35
CA LYS A 4 -5.51 -10.65 7.29
C LYS A 4 -4.52 -10.56 8.44
N ALA A 5 -3.30 -10.07 8.20
CA ALA A 5 -2.31 -9.88 9.25
C ALA A 5 -2.79 -8.84 10.28
N LEU A 6 -3.47 -7.78 9.82
CA LEU A 6 -4.09 -6.79 10.71
C LEU A 6 -5.21 -7.41 11.55
N ASP A 7 -6.13 -8.18 10.95
CA ASP A 7 -7.16 -8.92 11.70
C ASP A 7 -6.54 -9.78 12.82
N LEU A 8 -5.49 -10.54 12.49
CA LEU A 8 -4.81 -11.41 13.46
C LEU A 8 -4.09 -10.61 14.56
N LEU A 9 -3.50 -9.46 14.25
CA LEU A 9 -2.86 -8.60 15.23
C LEU A 9 -3.88 -8.02 16.21
N MET A 10 -4.99 -7.48 15.69
CA MET A 10 -6.03 -6.88 16.52
C MET A 10 -6.69 -7.93 17.42
N ASP A 11 -6.94 -9.13 16.89
CA ASP A 11 -7.49 -10.23 17.68
C ASP A 11 -6.53 -10.67 18.81
N LYS A 12 -5.23 -10.76 18.52
CA LYS A 12 -4.21 -11.05 19.54
C LYS A 12 -4.17 -9.98 20.63
N LEU A 13 -4.19 -8.70 20.27
CA LEU A 13 -4.20 -7.60 21.25
C LEU A 13 -5.43 -7.68 22.15
N ARG A 14 -6.61 -7.94 21.58
CA ARG A 14 -7.86 -8.13 22.32
C ARG A 14 -7.78 -9.31 23.28
N VAL A 15 -7.31 -10.47 22.82
CA VAL A 15 -7.14 -11.68 23.65
C VAL A 15 -6.11 -11.47 24.75
N SER A 16 -5.06 -10.69 24.50
CA SER A 16 -4.08 -10.28 25.50
C SER A 16 -4.59 -9.25 26.51
N GLY A 17 -5.83 -8.77 26.38
CA GLY A 17 -6.46 -7.85 27.32
C GLY A 17 -6.06 -6.38 27.12
N ALA A 18 -5.64 -5.99 25.91
CA ALA A 18 -5.36 -4.59 25.60
C ALA A 18 -6.64 -3.74 25.76
N ASP A 19 -6.55 -2.67 26.56
CA ASP A 19 -7.64 -1.71 26.73
C ASP A 19 -7.55 -0.61 25.67
N PHE A 20 -8.31 -0.79 24.58
CA PHE A 20 -8.36 0.18 23.48
C PHE A 20 -9.03 1.51 23.86
N SER A 21 -9.72 1.60 25.02
CA SER A 21 -10.31 2.87 25.48
C SER A 21 -9.25 3.92 25.87
N GLN A 22 -8.02 3.48 26.15
CA GLN A 22 -6.90 4.35 26.51
C GLN A 22 -6.13 4.89 25.29
N VAL A 23 -6.45 4.44 24.08
CA VAL A 23 -5.75 4.85 22.86
C VAL A 23 -6.21 6.24 22.43
N ALA A 24 -5.39 7.26 22.71
CA ALA A 24 -5.68 8.64 22.33
C ALA A 24 -5.36 8.96 20.86
N ALA A 25 -4.39 8.27 20.26
CA ALA A 25 -3.97 8.47 18.88
C ALA A 25 -3.27 7.23 18.31
N LEU A 26 -3.26 7.11 16.99
CA LEU A 26 -2.51 6.08 16.25
C LEU A 26 -1.72 6.70 15.10
N SER A 27 -0.57 6.13 14.82
CA SER A 27 0.25 6.40 13.63
C SER A 27 0.88 5.09 13.17
N GLY A 28 1.49 5.08 11.99
CA GLY A 28 2.08 3.88 11.42
C GLY A 28 3.15 4.18 10.40
N THR A 29 3.93 3.15 10.10
CA THR A 29 4.87 3.14 9.00
C THR A 29 4.57 1.93 8.12
N ALA A 30 4.97 2.01 6.86
CA ALA A 30 4.91 0.91 5.93
C ALA A 30 6.24 0.83 5.18
N GLN A 31 6.54 -0.34 4.62
CA GLN A 31 7.64 -0.47 3.67
C GLN A 31 7.45 0.53 2.52
N GLN A 32 8.54 1.19 2.10
CA GLN A 32 8.47 2.23 1.09
C GLN A 32 8.16 1.65 -0.31
N HIS A 33 7.71 2.52 -1.19
CA HIS A 33 7.50 2.32 -2.63
C HIS A 33 6.46 1.28 -3.08
N GLY A 34 6.07 0.33 -2.22
CA GLY A 34 4.98 -0.59 -2.52
C GLY A 34 3.66 0.15 -2.74
N SER A 35 2.87 -0.33 -3.70
CA SER A 35 1.60 0.26 -4.11
C SER A 35 0.44 -0.71 -3.89
N VAL A 36 -0.74 -0.17 -3.60
CA VAL A 36 -2.00 -0.94 -3.46
C VAL A 36 -2.98 -0.42 -4.49
N TYR A 37 -3.56 -1.33 -5.27
CA TYR A 37 -4.47 -0.98 -6.36
C TYR A 37 -5.89 -1.38 -5.95
N TRP A 38 -6.69 -0.37 -5.64
CA TRP A 38 -8.09 -0.55 -5.26
C TRP A 38 -8.96 -0.80 -6.49
N GLN A 39 -9.96 -1.65 -6.33
CA GLN A 39 -11.00 -1.86 -7.33
C GLN A 39 -11.99 -0.71 -7.28
N SER A 40 -12.58 -0.37 -8.43
CA SER A 40 -13.68 0.59 -8.50
C SER A 40 -14.80 0.20 -7.54
N GLY A 41 -15.27 1.15 -6.72
CA GLY A 41 -16.30 0.93 -5.71
C GLY A 41 -15.79 0.44 -4.35
N ALA A 42 -14.49 0.16 -4.18
CA ALA A 42 -13.94 -0.27 -2.89
C ALA A 42 -14.12 0.75 -1.77
N GLU A 43 -14.20 2.05 -2.11
CA GLU A 43 -14.50 3.12 -1.15
C GLU A 43 -15.85 2.91 -0.47
N GLU A 44 -16.87 2.46 -1.21
CA GLU A 44 -18.19 2.20 -0.64
C GLU A 44 -18.15 1.00 0.31
N THR A 45 -17.39 -0.05 -0.04
CA THR A 45 -17.14 -1.18 0.88
C THR A 45 -16.46 -0.72 2.17
N LEU A 46 -15.51 0.21 2.10
CA LEU A 46 -14.82 0.75 3.28
C LEU A 46 -15.75 1.59 4.18
N LYS A 47 -16.75 2.27 3.60
CA LYS A 47 -17.75 3.06 4.35
C LYS A 47 -18.75 2.18 5.10
N THR A 48 -19.01 0.96 4.63
CA THR A 48 -20.03 0.05 5.17
C THR A 48 -19.42 -1.21 5.77
N LEU A 49 -18.28 -1.08 6.46
CA LEU A 49 -17.66 -2.20 7.16
C LEU A 49 -18.51 -2.62 8.38
N GLU A 50 -18.80 -3.91 8.47
CA GLU A 50 -19.52 -4.50 9.58
C GLU A 50 -18.52 -4.90 10.69
N PRO A 51 -18.72 -4.45 11.94
CA PRO A 51 -17.76 -4.65 13.04
C PRO A 51 -17.63 -6.11 13.49
N ASP A 52 -18.66 -6.93 13.26
CA ASP A 52 -18.69 -8.34 13.65
C ASP A 52 -17.97 -9.26 12.64
N ASN A 53 -17.46 -8.69 11.54
CA ASN A 53 -16.83 -9.43 10.46
C ASN A 53 -15.35 -9.05 10.28
N PHE A 54 -14.52 -10.01 9.90
CA PHE A 54 -13.11 -9.75 9.64
C PHE A 54 -12.88 -8.91 8.37
N LEU A 55 -11.90 -8.00 8.41
CA LEU A 55 -11.59 -7.10 7.31
C LEU A 55 -11.17 -7.87 6.05
N HIS A 56 -10.35 -8.91 6.17
CA HIS A 56 -9.90 -9.68 5.01
C HIS A 56 -11.04 -10.39 4.26
N THR A 57 -12.14 -10.68 4.94
CA THR A 57 -13.34 -11.27 4.32
C THR A 57 -14.13 -10.20 3.58
N GLN A 58 -14.34 -9.05 4.23
CA GLN A 58 -15.11 -7.93 3.67
C GLN A 58 -14.41 -7.27 2.48
N LEU A 59 -13.07 -7.20 2.50
CA LEU A 59 -12.25 -6.57 1.47
C LEU A 59 -11.70 -7.56 0.42
N ALA A 60 -12.19 -8.79 0.38
CA ALA A 60 -11.64 -9.84 -0.50
C ALA A 60 -11.71 -9.49 -2.00
N SER A 61 -12.70 -8.70 -2.41
CA SER A 61 -12.90 -8.22 -3.78
C SER A 61 -12.54 -6.74 -3.98
N ALA A 62 -12.00 -6.08 -2.96
CA ALA A 62 -11.74 -4.64 -2.97
C ALA A 62 -10.45 -4.24 -3.73
N PHE A 63 -9.67 -5.21 -4.21
CA PHE A 63 -8.37 -4.97 -4.86
C PHE A 63 -8.37 -5.47 -6.30
N SER A 64 -7.89 -4.63 -7.22
CA SER A 64 -7.76 -4.96 -8.64
C SER A 64 -6.47 -5.74 -8.94
N VAL A 65 -5.44 -5.54 -8.13
CA VAL A 65 -4.17 -6.29 -8.17
C VAL A 65 -4.01 -7.10 -6.90
N LYS A 66 -3.85 -8.43 -7.03
CA LYS A 66 -3.70 -9.34 -5.88
C LYS A 66 -2.28 -9.37 -5.30
N SER A 67 -1.28 -9.24 -6.17
CA SER A 67 0.14 -9.25 -5.81
C SER A 67 0.71 -7.86 -6.03
N SER A 68 0.69 -7.04 -4.98
CA SER A 68 1.31 -5.72 -5.00
C SER A 68 2.82 -5.81 -5.20
N PRO A 69 3.42 -4.91 -6.00
CA PRO A 69 4.86 -4.73 -6.00
C PRO A 69 5.33 -4.19 -4.65
N VAL A 70 6.58 -4.47 -4.31
CA VAL A 70 7.21 -4.05 -3.06
C VAL A 70 8.57 -3.43 -3.37
N TRP A 71 9.22 -2.82 -2.38
CA TRP A 71 10.51 -2.13 -2.56
C TRP A 71 11.64 -2.99 -3.15
N MET A 72 11.51 -4.33 -3.11
CA MET A 72 12.46 -5.28 -3.67
C MET A 72 12.25 -5.53 -5.18
N ASP A 73 11.18 -5.01 -5.77
CA ASP A 73 10.92 -5.17 -7.20
C ASP A 73 11.96 -4.40 -8.03
N SER A 74 12.54 -5.09 -9.00
CA SER A 74 13.54 -4.55 -9.93
C SER A 74 13.21 -4.87 -11.38
N SER A 75 11.92 -5.06 -11.71
CA SER A 75 11.48 -5.56 -13.01
C SER A 75 11.20 -4.46 -14.05
N THR A 76 11.27 -3.19 -13.65
CA THR A 76 10.71 -2.05 -14.39
C THR A 76 11.75 -1.12 -15.04
N THR A 77 12.93 -1.64 -15.39
CA THR A 77 14.01 -0.83 -16.00
C THR A 77 13.55 -0.14 -17.30
N GLN A 78 12.65 -0.76 -18.07
CA GLN A 78 12.10 -0.15 -19.28
C GLN A 78 11.28 1.11 -18.96
N GLN A 79 10.40 1.02 -17.95
CA GLN A 79 9.56 2.12 -17.49
C GLN A 79 10.41 3.25 -16.89
N CYS A 80 11.48 2.92 -16.15
CA CYS A 80 12.44 3.91 -15.66
C CYS A 80 13.02 4.76 -16.79
N ARG A 81 13.46 4.13 -17.89
CA ARG A 81 13.99 4.85 -19.05
C ARG A 81 12.93 5.71 -19.72
N GLN A 82 11.72 5.18 -19.89
CA GLN A 82 10.59 5.93 -20.45
C GLN A 82 10.24 7.18 -19.62
N LEU A 83 10.24 7.06 -18.29
CA LEU A 83 10.01 8.19 -17.38
C LEU A 83 11.10 9.25 -17.51
N GLU A 84 12.37 8.85 -17.50
CA GLU A 84 13.50 9.77 -17.67
C GLU A 84 13.42 10.46 -19.05
N GLU A 85 13.20 9.72 -20.14
CA GLU A 85 13.08 10.27 -21.49
C GLU A 85 11.91 11.27 -21.61
N ALA A 86 10.75 10.94 -21.04
CA ALA A 86 9.55 11.77 -21.13
C ALA A 86 9.68 13.14 -20.47
N VAL A 87 10.56 13.27 -19.46
CA VAL A 87 10.76 14.53 -18.73
C VAL A 87 12.06 15.26 -19.10
N GLY A 88 12.84 14.73 -20.05
CA GLY A 88 14.10 15.35 -20.52
C GLY A 88 15.37 14.86 -19.84
N GLY A 89 15.35 13.69 -19.21
CA GLY A 89 16.52 12.97 -18.70
C GLY A 89 16.51 12.71 -17.18
N PRO A 90 17.47 11.91 -16.69
CA PRO A 90 17.57 11.53 -15.27
C PRO A 90 17.76 12.71 -14.32
N GLU A 91 18.54 13.72 -14.71
CA GLU A 91 18.77 14.92 -13.91
C GLU A 91 17.49 15.74 -13.78
N LYS A 92 16.76 15.92 -14.89
CA LYS A 92 15.49 16.65 -14.87
C LYS A 92 14.44 15.95 -14.02
N LEU A 93 14.38 14.62 -14.06
CA LEU A 93 13.53 13.84 -13.17
C LEU A 93 13.91 14.01 -11.69
N ALA A 94 15.21 14.05 -11.39
CA ALA A 94 15.70 14.27 -10.04
C ALA A 94 15.42 15.68 -9.52
N GLU A 95 15.47 16.71 -10.36
CA GLU A 95 15.05 18.07 -10.00
C GLU A 95 13.57 18.13 -9.60
N ILE A 96 12.71 17.39 -10.30
CA ILE A 96 11.25 17.40 -10.07
C ILE A 96 10.88 16.60 -8.80
N THR A 97 11.52 15.45 -8.60
CA THR A 97 11.05 14.44 -7.64
C THR A 97 12.02 14.15 -6.48
N GLY A 98 13.24 14.69 -6.54
CA GLY A 98 14.31 14.41 -5.59
C GLY A 98 15.13 13.15 -5.90
N SER A 99 14.83 12.41 -6.98
CA SER A 99 15.58 11.23 -7.41
C SER A 99 15.44 10.99 -8.91
N ARG A 100 16.46 10.39 -9.54
CA ARG A 100 16.29 9.80 -10.88
C ARG A 100 15.36 8.57 -10.81
N ALA A 101 15.06 7.95 -11.95
CA ALA A 101 14.21 6.76 -11.93
C ALA A 101 14.94 5.57 -11.29
N TYR A 102 14.22 4.83 -10.44
CA TYR A 102 14.65 3.57 -9.85
C TYR A 102 13.49 2.59 -9.97
N GLU A 103 13.79 1.33 -10.26
CA GLU A 103 12.77 0.32 -10.58
C GLU A 103 11.71 0.21 -9.49
N ARG A 104 12.15 0.16 -8.22
CA ARG A 104 11.24 0.04 -7.10
C ARG A 104 10.31 1.24 -6.89
N PHE A 105 10.57 2.41 -7.47
CA PHE A 105 9.77 3.61 -7.21
C PHE A 105 8.38 3.46 -7.83
N SER A 106 7.35 3.85 -7.08
CA SER A 106 5.95 3.53 -7.39
C SER A 106 5.47 4.03 -8.76
N GLY A 107 6.06 5.10 -9.31
CA GLY A 107 5.70 5.60 -10.64
C GLY A 107 6.17 4.70 -11.79
N ALA A 108 7.19 3.86 -11.59
CA ALA A 108 7.67 2.91 -12.58
C ALA A 108 6.98 1.54 -12.49
N GLN A 109 6.21 1.30 -11.42
CA GLN A 109 5.54 0.03 -11.08
C GLN A 109 4.13 -0.08 -11.65
#